data_AF-A0AAF0DIF3-F1
#
_entry.id   AF-A0AAF0DIF3-F1
#
_cell.length_a   1.000
_cell.length_b   1.000
_cell.length_c   1.000
_cell.angle_alpha   90.00
_cell.angle_beta   90.00
_cell.angle_gamma   90.00
#
_symmetry.space_group_name_H-M   'P 1'
#
loop_
_entity.id
_entity.type
_entity.pdbx_description
1 polymer ?
#
loop_
_entity_poly.entity_id
_entity_poly.type
_entity_poly.pdbx_seq_one_letter_code
_entity_poly.pdbx_strand_id
1 'polypeptide(L)'
;MAMLYATATVIYAVFAFRVKPTIQLTWGLLLITGLSVVTLLHTQQDNSLAHRLCFALMVVVVAARCSWLLRGVKDAIVRAEMKHLAFVGSVTFVSGFLLWLVDVFSCDDLRNLRQYLGVPLGVFLELHSW
;
A
#
# COMPACT_ATOMS: atom_id res chain seq x y z
N MET A 1 -5.07 -2.04 -8.78
CA MET A 1 -5.03 -3.49 -8.44
C MET A 1 -3.73 -3.97 -7.85
N ALA A 2 -2.57 -3.76 -8.50
CA ALA A 2 -1.27 -4.21 -7.99
C ALA A 2 -0.98 -3.83 -6.52
N MET A 3 -1.43 -2.63 -6.10
CA MET A 3 -1.31 -2.15 -4.72
C MET A 3 -1.96 -3.09 -3.67
N LEU A 4 -3.15 -3.65 -3.97
CA LEU A 4 -3.82 -4.58 -3.05
C LEU A 4 -3.04 -5.88 -2.90
N TYR A 5 -2.53 -6.43 -4.01
CA TYR A 5 -1.71 -7.65 -3.98
C TYR A 5 -0.43 -7.45 -3.19
N ALA A 6 0.26 -6.32 -3.38
CA ALA A 6 1.45 -5.96 -2.59
C ALA A 6 1.13 -5.82 -1.09
N THR A 7 0.03 -5.17 -0.73
CA THR A 7 -0.35 -5.09 0.70
C THR A 7 -0.76 -6.43 1.28
N ALA A 8 -1.37 -7.32 0.49
CA ALA A 8 -1.76 -8.64 0.95
C ALA A 8 -0.55 -9.54 1.23
N THR A 9 0.52 -9.46 0.44
CA THR A 9 1.76 -10.20 0.73
C THR A 9 2.41 -9.70 2.02
N VAL A 10 2.36 -8.41 2.29
CA VAL A 10 2.81 -7.83 3.58
C VAL A 10 1.93 -8.29 4.73
N ILE A 11 0.60 -8.24 4.60
CA ILE A 11 -0.33 -8.79 5.60
C ILE A 11 -0.01 -10.26 5.88
N TYR A 12 0.15 -11.06 4.83
CA TYR A 12 0.54 -12.45 4.96
C TYR A 12 1.83 -12.59 5.75
N ALA A 13 2.90 -11.87 5.37
CA ALA A 13 4.19 -11.96 6.06
C ALA A 13 4.11 -11.59 7.54
N VAL A 14 3.35 -10.54 7.89
CA VAL A 14 3.25 -10.05 9.28
C VAL A 14 2.35 -10.96 10.14
N PHE A 15 1.28 -11.52 9.57
CA PHE A 15 0.36 -12.40 10.31
C PHE A 15 0.83 -13.86 10.35
N ALA A 16 1.53 -14.33 9.32
CA ALA A 16 2.13 -15.67 9.27
C ALA A 16 3.38 -15.79 10.17
N PHE A 17 3.90 -14.67 10.66
CA PHE A 17 5.09 -14.63 11.51
C PHE A 17 4.93 -15.51 12.76
N ARG A 18 5.78 -16.54 12.87
CA ARG A 18 5.81 -17.54 13.97
C ARG A 18 4.54 -18.38 14.14
N VAL A 19 3.74 -18.55 13.09
CA VAL A 19 2.54 -19.41 13.11
C VAL A 19 2.82 -20.77 12.46
N LYS A 20 2.06 -21.81 12.85
CA LYS A 20 2.15 -23.17 12.28
C LYS A 20 1.88 -23.18 10.76
N PRO A 21 2.54 -24.06 9.99
CA PRO A 21 2.45 -24.08 8.52
C PRO A 21 1.03 -24.28 7.99
N THR A 22 0.19 -25.08 8.68
CA THR A 22 -1.21 -25.27 8.29
C THR A 22 -2.01 -23.97 8.34
N ILE A 23 -1.81 -23.18 9.38
CA ILE A 23 -2.50 -21.89 9.56
C ILE A 23 -1.96 -20.86 8.56
N GLN A 24 -0.65 -20.90 8.27
CA GLN A 24 -0.06 -20.07 7.21
C GLN A 24 -0.73 -20.37 5.87
N LEU A 25 -0.87 -21.65 5.49
CA LEU A 25 -1.55 -22.03 4.24
C LEU A 25 -3.01 -21.53 4.21
N THR A 26 -3.75 -21.68 5.30
CA THR A 26 -5.13 -21.18 5.38
C THR A 26 -5.21 -19.66 5.19
N TRP A 27 -4.32 -18.88 5.83
CA TRP A 27 -4.26 -17.43 5.64
C TRP A 27 -3.89 -17.04 4.22
N GLY A 28 -2.95 -17.75 3.59
CA GLY A 28 -2.56 -17.52 2.21
C GLY A 28 -3.73 -17.74 1.25
N LEU A 29 -4.44 -18.87 1.41
CA LEU A 29 -5.62 -19.18 0.61
C LEU A 29 -6.73 -18.15 0.80
N LEU A 30 -7.03 -17.76 2.05
CA LEU A 30 -8.04 -16.74 2.34
C LEU A 30 -7.72 -15.39 1.67
N LEU A 31 -6.47 -14.94 1.74
CA LEU A 31 -6.05 -13.68 1.11
C LEU A 31 -6.15 -13.75 -0.43
N ILE A 32 -5.72 -14.86 -1.04
CA ILE A 32 -5.81 -15.05 -2.49
C ILE A 32 -7.26 -15.07 -2.96
N THR A 33 -8.12 -15.82 -2.28
CA THR A 33 -9.55 -15.90 -2.61
C THR A 33 -10.21 -14.53 -2.42
N GLY A 34 -9.97 -13.86 -1.30
CA GLY A 34 -10.51 -12.53 -1.02
C GLY A 34 -10.10 -11.49 -2.06
N LEU A 35 -8.81 -11.45 -2.45
CA LEU A 35 -8.31 -10.54 -3.47
C LEU A 35 -8.88 -10.83 -4.86
N SER A 36 -9.04 -12.11 -5.21
CA SER A 36 -9.67 -12.52 -6.47
C SER A 36 -11.11 -12.01 -6.54
N VAL A 37 -11.88 -12.14 -5.46
CA VAL A 37 -13.26 -11.62 -5.39
C VAL A 37 -13.28 -10.10 -5.51
N VAL A 38 -12.45 -9.38 -4.76
CA VAL A 38 -12.37 -7.91 -4.84
C VAL A 38 -12.00 -7.44 -6.25
N THR A 39 -11.10 -8.17 -6.92
CA THR A 39 -10.68 -7.86 -8.29
C THR A 39 -11.82 -8.06 -9.26
N LEU A 40 -12.56 -9.17 -9.17
CA LEU A 40 -13.74 -9.42 -10.01
C LEU A 40 -14.84 -8.38 -9.77
N LEU A 41 -15.11 -8.01 -8.51
CA LEU A 41 -16.11 -7.00 -8.21
C LEU A 41 -15.72 -5.63 -8.77
N HIS A 42 -14.44 -5.27 -8.71
CA HIS A 42 -13.98 -4.01 -9.27
C HIS A 42 -14.02 -3.99 -10.79
N THR A 43 -13.72 -5.08 -11.49
CA THR A 43 -13.84 -5.06 -12.97
C THR A 43 -15.28 -4.96 -13.45
N GLN A 44 -16.26 -5.25 -12.59
CA GLN A 44 -17.69 -5.10 -12.89
C GLN A 44 -18.24 -3.71 -12.47
N GLN A 45 -17.50 -2.95 -11.67
CA GLN A 45 -17.94 -1.66 -11.13
C GLN A 45 -17.02 -0.52 -11.61
N ASP A 46 -17.57 0.46 -12.31
CA ASP A 46 -16.79 1.64 -12.78
C ASP A 46 -16.29 2.54 -11.62
N ASN A 47 -16.77 2.32 -10.40
CA ASN A 47 -16.41 3.12 -9.24
C ASN A 47 -15.21 2.55 -8.47
N SER A 48 -14.09 3.27 -8.51
CA SER A 48 -12.87 2.90 -7.79
C SER A 48 -12.86 3.18 -6.28
N LEU A 49 -13.94 3.74 -5.72
CA LEU A 49 -14.02 4.09 -4.30
C LEU A 49 -13.87 2.87 -3.38
N ALA A 50 -14.52 1.74 -3.71
CA ALA A 50 -14.41 0.52 -2.92
C ALA A 50 -12.96 -0.01 -2.86
N HIS A 51 -12.24 0.08 -3.97
CA HIS A 51 -10.82 -0.30 -4.04
C HIS A 51 -9.95 0.56 -3.13
N ARG A 52 -10.14 1.89 -3.18
CA ARG A 52 -9.38 2.86 -2.36
C ARG A 52 -9.63 2.64 -0.87
N LEU A 53 -10.88 2.42 -0.47
CA LEU A 53 -11.23 2.13 0.92
C LEU A 53 -10.65 0.79 1.40
N CYS A 54 -10.71 -0.24 0.56
CA CYS A 54 -10.12 -1.54 0.87
C CYS A 54 -8.61 -1.42 1.08
N PHE A 55 -7.92 -0.72 0.19
CA PHE A 55 -6.49 -0.46 0.31
C PHE A 55 -6.15 0.32 1.58
N ALA A 56 -6.87 1.40 1.87
CA ALA A 56 -6.66 2.20 3.09
C ALA A 56 -6.84 1.35 4.36
N LEU A 57 -7.87 0.51 4.41
CA LEU A 57 -8.11 -0.41 5.52
C LEU A 57 -6.95 -1.42 5.68
N MET A 58 -6.48 -2.01 4.57
CA MET A 58 -5.34 -2.94 4.59
C MET A 58 -4.07 -2.29 5.15
N VAL A 59 -3.76 -1.07 4.74
CA VAL A 59 -2.61 -0.30 5.24
C VAL A 59 -2.73 -0.06 6.76
N VAL A 60 -3.92 0.33 7.24
CA VAL A 60 -4.17 0.53 8.67
C VAL A 60 -3.98 -0.77 9.46
N VAL A 61 -4.47 -1.90 8.95
CA VAL A 61 -4.29 -3.22 9.58
C VAL A 61 -2.80 -3.59 9.67
N VAL A 62 -2.03 -3.38 8.60
CA VAL A 62 -0.58 -3.61 8.60
C VAL A 62 0.11 -2.72 9.63
N ALA A 63 -0.17 -1.41 9.62
CA ALA A 63 0.44 -0.46 10.55
C ALA A 63 0.14 -0.79 12.02
N ALA A 64 -1.12 -1.15 12.32
CA ALA A 64 -1.54 -1.55 13.66
C ALA A 64 -0.82 -2.84 14.10
N ARG A 65 -0.72 -3.83 13.21
CA ARG A 65 -0.07 -5.11 13.50
C ARG A 65 1.45 -4.95 13.68
N CYS A 66 2.11 -4.18 12.81
CA CYS A 66 3.54 -3.85 12.95
C CYS A 66 3.81 -3.12 14.27
N SER A 67 2.96 -2.17 14.65
CA SER A 67 3.08 -1.44 15.92
C SER A 67 2.85 -2.35 17.14
N TRP A 68 1.97 -3.33 17.03
CA TRP A 68 1.78 -4.35 18.06
C TRP A 68 3.02 -5.26 18.19
N LEU A 69 3.58 -5.72 17.07
CA LEU A 69 4.78 -6.56 17.08
C LEU A 69 5.99 -5.82 17.66
N LEU A 70 6.15 -4.55 17.31
CA LEU A 70 7.21 -3.67 17.82
C LEU A 70 7.15 -3.48 19.35
N ARG A 71 5.95 -3.52 19.95
CA ARG A 71 5.79 -3.47 21.42
C ARG A 71 6.28 -4.74 22.12
N GLY A 72 6.30 -5.88 21.42
CA GLY A 72 6.77 -7.16 21.95
C GLY A 72 8.29 -7.33 21.95
N VAL A 73 9.04 -6.38 21.38
CA VAL A 73 10.48 -6.49 21.18
C VAL A 73 11.22 -5.96 22.42
N LYS A 74 11.93 -6.87 23.10
CA LYS A 74 12.67 -6.58 24.33
C LYS A 74 14.03 -5.92 24.10
N ASP A 75 14.68 -6.27 22.98
CA ASP A 75 15.99 -5.74 22.62
C ASP A 75 15.86 -4.28 22.15
N ALA A 76 16.56 -3.37 22.84
CA ALA A 76 16.52 -1.95 22.55
C ALA A 76 17.12 -1.60 21.18
N ILE A 77 18.18 -2.31 20.75
CA ILE A 77 18.86 -2.05 19.49
C ILE A 77 17.94 -2.44 18.34
N VAL A 78 17.42 -3.66 18.37
CA VAL A 78 16.50 -4.17 17.34
C VAL A 78 15.23 -3.31 17.27
N ARG A 79 14.71 -2.86 18.42
CA ARG A 79 13.55 -1.97 18.48
C ARG A 79 13.84 -0.60 17.86
N ALA A 80 15.04 -0.03 18.02
CA ALA A 80 15.42 1.23 17.42
C ALA A 80 15.49 1.12 15.89
N GLU A 81 16.13 0.06 15.39
CA GLU A 81 16.23 -0.22 13.94
C GLU A 81 14.85 -0.40 13.31
N MET A 82 13.97 -1.20 13.92
CA MET A 82 12.60 -1.39 13.40
C MET A 82 11.77 -0.10 13.44
N LYS A 83 11.98 0.78 14.42
CA LYS A 83 11.35 2.11 14.45
C LYS A 83 11.84 2.99 13.31
N HIS A 84 13.14 2.99 13.07
CA HIS A 84 13.72 3.75 11.97
C HIS A 84 13.16 3.27 10.63
N LEU A 85 13.13 1.95 10.39
CA LEU A 85 12.56 1.38 9.17
C LEU A 85 11.06 1.69 9.02
N ALA A 86 10.30 1.59 10.11
CA ALA A 86 8.88 1.95 10.10
C ALA A 86 8.67 3.45 9.82
N PHE A 87 9.53 4.32 10.36
CA PHE A 87 9.47 5.75 10.12
C PHE A 87 9.78 6.08 8.66
N VAL A 88 10.89 5.58 8.13
CA VAL A 88 11.27 5.78 6.72
C VAL A 88 10.16 5.30 5.79
N GLY A 89 9.67 4.06 5.99
CA GLY A 89 8.56 3.52 5.18
C GLY A 89 7.27 4.35 5.27
N SER A 90 6.95 4.87 6.45
CA SER A 90 5.76 5.73 6.65
C SER A 90 5.92 7.08 5.96
N VAL A 91 7.10 7.71 6.05
CA VAL A 91 7.39 8.98 5.35
C VAL A 91 7.29 8.79 3.84
N THR A 92 7.92 7.73 3.30
CA THR A 92 7.86 7.44 1.86
C THR A 92 6.41 7.22 1.41
N PHE A 93 5.63 6.41 2.14
CA PHE A 93 4.23 6.16 1.82
C PHE A 93 3.37 7.43 1.84
N VAL A 94 3.51 8.26 2.88
CA VAL A 94 2.76 9.52 2.99
C VAL A 94 3.17 10.49 1.88
N SER A 95 4.45 10.57 1.55
CA SER A 95 4.91 11.44 0.46
C SER A 95 4.30 11.04 -0.89
N GLY A 96 4.33 9.76 -1.25
CA GLY A 96 3.68 9.27 -2.48
C GLY A 96 2.17 9.47 -2.46
N PHE A 97 1.51 9.28 -1.31
CA PHE A 97 0.07 9.56 -1.19
C PHE A 97 -0.27 11.04 -1.39
N LEU A 98 0.58 11.96 -0.90
CA LEU A 98 0.40 13.38 -1.12
C LEU A 98 0.61 13.77 -2.58
N LEU A 99 1.63 13.20 -3.25
CA LEU A 99 1.85 13.39 -4.69
C LEU A 99 0.64 12.90 -5.50
N TRP A 100 0.13 11.72 -5.16
CA TRP A 100 -1.11 11.18 -5.73
C TRP A 100 -2.30 12.12 -5.53
N LEU A 101 -2.43 12.71 -4.33
CA LEU A 101 -3.54 13.63 -4.03
C LEU A 101 -3.45 14.90 -4.86
N VAL A 102 -2.25 15.46 -5.03
CA VAL A 102 -2.01 16.61 -5.91
C VAL A 102 -2.36 16.27 -7.36
N ASP A 103 -1.94 15.09 -7.84
CA ASP A 103 -2.25 14.62 -9.20
C ASP A 103 -3.76 14.54 -9.45
N VAL A 104 -4.52 14.04 -8.47
CA VAL A 104 -5.98 13.95 -8.54
C VAL A 104 -6.64 15.33 -8.58
N PHE A 105 -6.18 16.29 -7.77
CA PHE A 105 -6.79 17.63 -7.70
C PHE A 105 -6.38 18.55 -8.85
N SER A 106 -5.15 18.42 -9.36
CA SER A 106 -4.58 19.27 -10.41
C SER A 106 -4.45 18.55 -11.75
N CYS A 107 -5.30 17.56 -12.00
CA CYS A 107 -5.20 16.67 -13.17
C CYS A 107 -5.22 17.43 -14.50
N ASP A 108 -6.14 18.39 -14.66
CA ASP A 108 -6.26 19.15 -15.92
C ASP A 108 -5.06 20.07 -16.15
N ASP A 109 -4.59 20.77 -15.11
CA ASP A 109 -3.41 21.64 -15.18
C ASP A 109 -2.14 20.86 -15.50
N LEU A 110 -1.92 19.73 -14.81
CA LEU A 110 -0.77 18.86 -15.03
C LEU A 110 -0.79 18.23 -16.42
N ARG A 111 -1.96 17.86 -16.94
CA ARG A 111 -2.11 17.33 -18.30
C ARG A 111 -1.82 18.38 -19.36
N ASN A 112 -2.34 19.60 -19.20
CA ASN A 112 -2.07 20.70 -20.11
C ASN A 112 -0.56 21.05 -20.14
N LEU A 113 0.06 21.12 -18.96
CA LEU A 113 1.49 21.38 -18.85
C LEU A 113 2.34 20.25 -19.44
N ARG A 114 1.94 18.99 -19.27
CA ARG A 114 2.60 17.82 -19.89
C ARG A 114 2.54 17.87 -21.41
N GLN A 115 1.40 18.24 -21.98
CA GLN A 115 1.25 18.40 -23.43
C GLN A 115 2.11 19.53 -23.98
N TYR A 116 2.29 20.61 -23.21
CA TYR A 116 3.15 21.73 -23.58
C TYR A 116 4.65 21.38 -23.52
N LEU A 117 5.10 20.69 -22.46
CA LEU A 117 6.51 20.35 -22.27
C LEU A 117 6.99 19.16 -23.10
N GLY A 118 6.09 18.25 -23.49
CA GLY A 118 6.44 17.03 -24.22
C GLY A 118 7.37 16.10 -23.43
N VAL A 119 7.85 15.02 -24.06
CA VAL A 119 8.82 14.10 -23.46
C VAL A 119 10.26 14.59 -23.72
N PRO A 120 11.20 14.46 -22.76
CA PRO A 120 11.10 13.69 -21.51
C PRO A 120 10.55 14.46 -20.30
N LEU A 121 10.46 15.79 -20.36
CA LEU A 121 10.12 16.64 -19.20
C LEU A 121 8.72 16.37 -18.63
N GLY A 122 7.78 15.94 -19.48
CA GLY A 122 6.43 15.55 -19.11
C GLY A 122 6.35 14.37 -18.14
N VAL A 123 7.39 13.53 -18.04
CA VAL A 123 7.45 12.39 -17.10
C VAL A 123 7.56 12.87 -15.65
N PHE A 124 8.21 14.00 -15.40
CA PHE A 124 8.29 14.58 -14.05
C PHE A 124 6.94 15.13 -13.55
N LEU A 125 6.01 15.40 -14.48
CA LEU A 125 4.64 15.84 -14.17
C LEU A 125 3.66 14.69 -14.02
N GLU A 126 4.11 13.44 -14.12
CA GLU A 126 3.36 12.25 -13.73
C GLU A 126 3.55 11.98 -12.24
N LEU A 127 3.04 12.89 -11.40
CA LEU A 127 3.19 12.79 -9.94
C LEU A 127 2.63 11.47 -9.39
N HIS A 128 1.60 10.91 -10.05
CA HIS A 128 1.08 9.57 -9.74
C HIS A 128 2.11 8.43 -9.87
N SER A 129 3.13 8.60 -10.70
CA SER A 129 4.15 7.59 -10.99
C SER A 129 5.32 7.59 -9.99
N TRP A 130 5.37 8.56 -9.08
CA TRP A 130 6.45 8.78 -8.10
C TRP A 130 5.99 8.48 -6.66
#